data_AF-A0AAD6SMX8-F1
#
_entry.id   AF-A0AAD6SMX8-F1
#
_cell.length_a   1.000
_cell.length_b   1.000
_cell.length_c   1.000
_cell.angle_alpha   90.00
_cell.angle_beta   90.00
_cell.angle_gamma   90.00
#
_symmetry.space_group_name_H-M   'P 1'
#
loop_
_entity.id
_entity.type
_entity.pdbx_description
1 polymer ?
#
loop_
_entity_poly.entity_id
_entity_poly.type
_entity_poly.pdbx_seq_one_letter_code
_entity_poly.pdbx_strand_id
1 'polypeptide(L)'
;MDAEPVPEAPESPKQCSQSKCKRPADEGKATCTKCRENNTRAAHARRAKRALEKEVDEVRKRARLDDAPPAGAASTPGAGGETDDECEEKEHAFKQFNGPQELFSGLRDAFKHSKHVNFRGTYQTPEDPLITDKERVQMAILELWKVTGYRFRFVLLENASQTCSGPRY
;
A
#
# COMPACT_ATOMS: atom_id res chain seq x y z
N MET A 1 -71.39 10.23 35.17
CA MET A 1 -70.87 10.78 33.90
C MET A 1 -69.37 10.64 34.01
N ASP A 2 -68.94 9.41 33.79
CA ASP A 2 -67.59 8.95 34.06
C ASP A 2 -66.78 9.25 32.82
N ALA A 3 -65.84 10.20 32.94
CA ALA A 3 -64.97 10.59 31.86
C ALA A 3 -64.01 9.43 31.56
N GLU A 4 -64.17 8.83 30.37
CA GLU A 4 -63.23 7.82 29.89
C GLU A 4 -61.83 8.43 29.71
N PRO A 5 -60.77 7.68 30.09
CA PRO A 5 -59.40 8.14 29.93
C PRO A 5 -59.04 8.23 28.44
N VAL A 6 -58.63 9.42 28.03
CA VAL A 6 -58.15 9.71 26.67
C VAL A 6 -56.94 8.82 26.37
N PRO A 7 -56.94 8.00 25.29
CA PRO A 7 -55.80 7.19 24.92
C PRO A 7 -54.64 8.11 24.50
N GLU A 8 -53.53 7.98 25.21
CA GLU A 8 -52.27 8.67 24.94
C GLU A 8 -51.79 8.37 23.51
N ALA A 9 -51.63 9.41 22.70
CA ALA A 9 -51.23 9.28 21.30
C ALA A 9 -49.84 8.62 21.21
N PRO A 10 -49.60 7.69 20.27
CA PRO A 10 -48.31 7.02 20.14
C PRO A 10 -47.22 8.06 19.83
N GLU A 11 -46.24 8.17 20.73
CA GLU A 11 -45.07 9.01 20.53
C GLU A 11 -44.38 8.62 19.22
N SER A 12 -44.19 9.59 18.32
CA SER A 12 -43.50 9.36 17.06
C SER A 12 -42.09 8.80 17.29
N PRO A 13 -41.66 7.77 16.56
CA PRO A 13 -40.39 7.10 16.82
C PRO A 13 -39.22 8.07 16.68
N LYS A 14 -38.41 8.18 17.74
CA LYS A 14 -37.24 9.07 17.80
C LYS A 14 -36.31 8.75 16.65
N GLN A 15 -36.07 9.72 15.77
CA GLN A 15 -35.14 9.54 14.65
C GLN A 15 -33.68 9.51 15.14
N CYS A 16 -32.85 8.70 14.48
CA CYS A 16 -31.43 8.61 14.79
C CYS A 16 -30.75 9.99 14.70
N SER A 17 -29.95 10.36 15.70
CA SER A 17 -29.28 11.68 15.78
C SER A 17 -28.14 11.90 14.77
N GLN A 18 -27.84 10.92 13.93
CA GLN A 18 -26.79 11.03 12.92
C GLN A 18 -27.29 11.84 11.72
N SER A 19 -26.52 12.85 11.29
CA SER A 19 -26.91 13.84 10.27
C SER A 19 -27.35 13.28 8.91
N LYS A 20 -27.07 12.00 8.63
CA LYS A 20 -27.46 11.31 7.39
C LYS A 20 -28.29 10.04 7.62
N CYS A 21 -28.65 9.70 8.86
CA CYS A 21 -29.36 8.47 9.16
C CYS A 21 -30.86 8.71 9.28
N LYS A 22 -31.64 8.12 8.37
CA LYS A 22 -33.11 8.19 8.38
C LYS A 22 -33.77 7.05 9.17
N ARG A 23 -32.99 6.19 9.84
CA ARG A 23 -33.54 5.08 10.62
C ARG A 23 -34.04 5.55 11.98
N PRO A 24 -35.13 4.96 12.51
CA PRO A 24 -35.53 5.20 13.88
C PRO A 24 -34.42 4.72 14.83
N ALA A 25 -34.20 5.47 15.90
CA ALA A 25 -33.37 5.05 17.00
C ALA A 25 -34.05 3.91 17.76
N ASP A 26 -33.26 3.04 18.38
CA ASP A 26 -33.81 2.04 19.29
C ASP A 26 -34.32 2.72 20.57
N GLU A 27 -35.30 2.11 21.23
CA GLU A 27 -35.86 2.60 22.49
C GLU A 27 -34.75 2.88 23.52
N GLY A 28 -34.80 4.07 24.11
CA GLY A 28 -33.82 4.55 25.09
C GLY A 28 -32.43 4.90 24.53
N LYS A 29 -32.22 4.89 23.20
CA LYS A 29 -30.92 5.21 22.57
C LYS A 29 -31.02 6.39 21.62
N ALA A 30 -29.92 7.13 21.48
CA ALA A 30 -29.84 8.26 20.55
C ALA A 30 -29.56 7.84 19.10
N THR A 31 -29.08 6.61 18.88
CA THR A 31 -28.71 6.11 17.56
C THR A 31 -29.29 4.73 17.31
N CYS A 32 -29.61 4.44 16.04
CA CYS A 32 -30.11 3.12 15.65
C CYS A 32 -29.01 2.04 15.72
N THR A 33 -29.41 0.78 15.82
CA THR A 33 -28.52 -0.38 15.87
C THR A 33 -27.49 -0.38 14.73
N LYS A 34 -27.90 -0.06 13.50
CA LYS A 34 -26.99 -0.01 12.34
C LYS A 34 -25.94 1.09 12.45
N CYS A 35 -26.29 2.26 12.97
CA CYS A 35 -25.33 3.35 13.20
C CYS A 35 -24.36 3.01 14.32
N ARG A 36 -24.85 2.38 15.39
CA ARG A 36 -24.04 1.91 16.51
C ARG A 36 -23.01 0.87 16.06
N GLU A 37 -23.43 -0.14 15.29
CA GLU A 37 -22.53 -1.13 14.68
C GLU A 37 -21.49 -0.50 13.76
N ASN A 38 -21.91 0.42 12.87
CA ASN A 38 -20.98 1.13 12.00
C ASN A 38 -19.94 1.94 12.80
N ASN A 39 -20.37 2.58 13.89
CA ASN A 39 -19.47 3.34 14.75
C ASN A 39 -18.48 2.42 15.48
N THR A 40 -18.96 1.28 16.01
CA THR A 40 -18.09 0.25 16.61
C THR A 40 -17.07 -0.28 15.61
N ARG A 41 -17.50 -0.61 14.38
CA ARG A 41 -16.60 -1.08 13.32
C ARG A 41 -15.57 -0.02 12.94
N ALA A 42 -15.97 1.23 12.82
CA ALA A 42 -15.07 2.35 12.53
C ALA A 42 -14.05 2.56 13.67
N ALA A 43 -14.48 2.46 14.92
CA ALA A 43 -13.59 2.54 16.09
C ALA A 43 -12.58 1.38 16.10
N HIS A 44 -13.01 0.15 15.81
CA HIS A 44 -12.13 -1.01 15.71
C HIS A 44 -11.10 -0.85 14.58
N ALA A 45 -11.54 -0.43 13.40
CA ALA A 45 -10.65 -0.17 12.27
C ALA A 45 -9.59 0.89 12.58
N ARG A 46 -9.98 1.98 13.28
CA ARG A 46 -9.04 3.03 13.73
C ARG A 46 -8.02 2.49 14.74
N ARG A 47 -8.43 1.61 15.66
CA ARG A 47 -7.53 0.96 16.63
C ARG A 47 -6.55 0.01 15.92
N ALA A 48 -7.04 -0.82 15.00
CA ALA A 48 -6.20 -1.72 14.21
C ALA A 48 -5.16 -0.95 13.38
N LYS A 49 -5.56 0.14 12.72
CA LYS A 49 -4.63 0.99 11.97
C LYS A 49 -3.52 1.56 12.86
N ARG A 50 -3.87 2.07 14.05
CA ARG A 50 -2.90 2.58 15.02
C ARG A 50 -1.96 1.50 15.55
N ALA A 51 -2.43 0.26 15.69
CA ALA A 51 -1.59 -0.86 16.10
C ALA A 51 -0.55 -1.20 15.02
N LEU A 52 -0.97 -1.28 13.76
CA LEU A 52 -0.07 -1.51 12.63
C LEU A 52 0.95 -0.37 12.47
N GLU A 53 0.53 0.89 12.61
CA GLU A 53 1.44 2.04 12.56
C GLU A 53 2.50 1.98 13.68
N LYS A 54 2.12 1.55 14.89
CA LYS A 54 3.08 1.32 15.99
C LYS A 54 4.05 0.18 15.70
N GLU A 55 3.56 -0.92 15.12
CA GLU A 55 4.40 -2.06 14.76
C GLU A 55 5.45 -1.67 13.71
N VAL A 56 5.06 -0.91 12.69
CA VAL A 56 5.97 -0.38 11.67
C VAL A 56 7.02 0.55 12.28
N ASP A 57 6.63 1.42 13.22
CA ASP A 57 7.57 2.32 13.91
C ASP A 57 8.57 1.55 14.79
N GLU A 58 8.12 0.52 15.52
CA GLU A 58 9.00 -0.34 16.31
C GLU A 58 9.98 -1.13 15.44
N VAL A 59 9.55 -1.65 14.29
CA VAL A 59 10.45 -2.29 13.31
C VAL A 59 11.49 -1.29 12.80
N ARG A 60 11.08 -0.07 12.47
CA ARG A 60 11.98 1.00 12.04
C ARG A 60 12.98 1.41 13.12
N LYS A 61 12.55 1.42 14.39
CA LYS A 61 13.41 1.76 15.55
C LYS A 61 14.46 0.68 15.81
N ARG A 62 14.09 -0.61 15.71
CA ARG A 62 15.04 -1.72 15.82
C ARG A 62 16.12 -1.68 14.74
N ALA A 63 15.73 -1.38 13.49
CA ALA A 63 16.68 -1.23 12.39
C ALA A 63 17.71 -0.10 12.58
N ARG A 64 17.48 0.86 13.50
CA ARG A 64 18.42 1.95 13.81
C ARG A 64 19.38 1.65 14.96
N LEU A 65 19.12 0.63 15.77
CA LEU A 65 19.98 0.28 16.91
C LEU A 65 21.11 -0.69 16.53
N ASP A 66 21.01 -1.35 15.37
CA ASP A 66 22.06 -2.22 14.81
C ASP A 66 23.14 -1.46 14.01
N ASP A 67 23.02 -0.14 13.84
CA ASP A 67 24.00 0.72 13.13
C ASP A 67 24.70 1.69 14.11
N ALA A 68 24.96 1.24 15.35
CA ALA A 68 25.81 1.98 16.27
C ALA A 68 27.29 1.71 15.92
N PRO A 69 28.05 2.68 15.36
CA PRO A 69 29.48 2.50 15.15
C PRO A 69 30.18 2.39 16.51
N PRO A 70 31.22 1.53 16.65
CA PRO A 70 32.02 1.49 17.87
C PRO A 70 32.68 2.85 18.07
N ALA A 71 32.49 3.41 19.27
CA ALA A 71 33.14 4.63 19.71
C ALA A 71 34.66 4.44 19.67
N GLY A 72 35.34 5.20 18.81
CA GLY A 72 36.79 5.38 18.89
C GLY A 72 37.50 5.42 17.55
N ALA A 73 37.45 6.55 16.86
CA ALA A 73 38.58 7.07 16.07
C ALA A 73 38.27 8.51 15.66
N ALA A 74 38.82 9.46 16.41
CA ALA A 74 39.01 10.82 15.92
C ALA A 74 40.13 10.82 14.87
N SER A 75 39.93 11.46 13.72
CA SER A 75 40.84 12.47 13.16
C SER A 75 40.34 13.07 11.83
N THR A 76 40.15 14.40 11.90
CA THR A 76 40.43 15.45 10.90
C THR A 76 39.64 15.64 9.58
N PRO A 77 39.45 16.92 9.15
CA PRO A 77 38.72 17.31 7.95
C PRO A 77 39.66 17.56 6.74
N GLY A 78 39.19 17.22 5.54
CA GLY A 78 39.76 17.65 4.25
C GLY A 78 38.67 17.50 3.19
N ALA A 79 38.17 18.57 2.58
CA ALA A 79 38.79 19.35 1.51
C ALA A 79 38.91 18.56 0.20
N GLY A 80 38.15 19.00 -0.81
CA GLY A 80 38.46 18.81 -2.22
C GLY A 80 37.92 17.53 -2.85
N GLY A 81 36.97 17.69 -3.78
CA GLY A 81 36.48 16.60 -4.60
C GLY A 81 35.22 16.96 -5.38
N GLU A 82 35.27 18.04 -6.14
CA GLU A 82 34.41 18.18 -7.32
C GLU A 82 34.79 17.04 -8.27
N THR A 83 33.94 16.02 -8.36
CA THR A 83 33.96 15.08 -9.48
C THR A 83 32.63 15.19 -10.19
N ASP A 84 32.71 16.03 -11.21
CA ASP A 84 32.13 15.91 -12.54
C ASP A 84 30.94 14.95 -12.70
N ASP A 85 29.90 15.57 -13.21
CA ASP A 85 28.68 15.04 -13.81
C ASP A 85 29.03 14.14 -15.00
N GLU A 86 29.37 12.86 -14.74
CA GLU A 86 29.33 11.83 -15.78
C GLU A 86 27.97 11.12 -15.70
N CYS A 87 27.01 11.71 -16.41
CA CYS A 87 25.76 11.08 -16.80
C CYS A 87 26.05 9.95 -17.80
N GLU A 88 26.70 8.89 -17.33
CA GLU A 88 26.95 7.67 -18.11
C GLU A 88 25.58 6.98 -18.27
N GLU A 89 24.93 7.27 -19.38
CA GLU A 89 23.74 6.60 -19.89
C GLU A 89 24.12 5.18 -20.30
N LYS A 90 24.54 4.35 -19.34
CA LYS A 90 24.68 2.92 -19.53
C LYS A 90 23.30 2.41 -19.91
N GLU A 91 23.14 2.03 -21.17
CA GLU A 91 22.00 1.25 -21.64
C GLU A 91 21.76 0.14 -20.61
N HIS A 92 20.73 0.31 -19.79
CA HIS A 92 20.47 -0.57 -18.66
C HIS A 92 20.04 -1.92 -19.23
N ALA A 93 21.03 -2.78 -19.47
CA ALA A 93 20.85 -4.14 -19.93
C ALA A 93 19.83 -4.82 -19.01
N PHE A 94 18.83 -5.46 -19.61
CA PHE A 94 17.84 -6.22 -18.85
C PHE A 94 18.55 -7.30 -18.06
N LYS A 95 18.52 -7.19 -16.73
CA LYS A 95 19.05 -8.26 -15.89
C LYS A 95 18.03 -9.38 -15.87
N GLN A 96 18.40 -10.52 -16.41
CA GLN A 96 17.58 -11.72 -16.37
C GLN A 96 17.77 -12.41 -15.02
N PHE A 97 16.66 -12.73 -14.36
CA PHE A 97 16.62 -13.40 -13.07
C PHE A 97 15.97 -14.77 -13.22
N ASN A 98 16.44 -15.76 -12.46
CA ASN A 98 15.92 -17.13 -12.55
C ASN A 98 14.54 -17.28 -11.90
N GLY A 99 14.10 -16.29 -11.13
CA GLY A 99 12.78 -16.29 -10.52
C GLY A 99 12.40 -14.96 -9.89
N PRO A 100 11.15 -14.87 -9.39
CA PRO A 100 10.63 -13.65 -8.78
C PRO A 100 11.44 -13.24 -7.56
N GLN A 101 11.84 -14.20 -6.71
CA GLN A 101 12.57 -13.92 -5.47
C GLN A 101 13.91 -13.21 -5.70
N GLU A 102 14.68 -13.65 -6.70
CA GLU A 102 15.97 -13.03 -7.05
C GLU A 102 15.77 -11.61 -7.60
N LEU A 103 14.77 -11.41 -8.46
CA LEU A 103 14.44 -10.10 -9.00
C LEU A 103 14.07 -9.13 -7.88
N PHE A 104 13.20 -9.55 -6.97
CA PHE A 104 12.76 -8.73 -5.85
C PHE A 104 13.88 -8.46 -4.84
N SER A 105 14.81 -9.39 -4.64
CA SER A 105 16.00 -9.14 -3.82
C SER A 105 16.87 -8.06 -4.44
N GLY A 106 17.21 -8.20 -5.74
CA GLY A 106 18.02 -7.21 -6.46
C GLY A 106 17.35 -5.84 -6.49
N LEU A 107 16.03 -5.78 -6.63
CA LEU A 107 15.27 -4.54 -6.56
C LEU A 107 15.39 -3.88 -5.19
N ARG A 108 15.24 -4.65 -4.11
CA ARG A 108 15.36 -4.15 -2.73
C ARG A 108 16.73 -3.57 -2.46
N ASP A 109 17.77 -4.25 -2.94
CA ASP A 109 19.14 -3.78 -2.78
C ASP A 109 19.37 -2.50 -3.59
N ALA A 110 18.84 -2.40 -4.80
CA ALA A 110 18.91 -1.16 -5.60
C ALA A 110 18.27 0.04 -4.86
N PHE A 111 17.12 -0.15 -4.20
CA PHE A 111 16.46 0.89 -3.40
C PHE A 111 17.21 1.28 -2.11
N LYS A 112 18.07 0.43 -1.58
CA LYS A 112 18.89 0.78 -0.40
C LYS A 112 20.09 1.66 -0.75
N HIS A 113 20.69 1.45 -1.91
CA HIS A 113 21.98 2.05 -2.25
C HIS A 113 21.87 3.41 -2.96
N SER A 114 20.74 3.71 -3.62
CA SER A 114 20.59 4.95 -4.40
C SER A 114 19.26 5.64 -4.14
N LYS A 115 19.29 6.98 -4.12
CA LYS A 115 18.09 7.84 -4.13
C LYS A 115 17.40 7.85 -5.49
N HIS A 116 18.15 7.57 -6.56
CA HIS A 116 17.69 7.48 -7.94
C HIS A 116 17.93 6.06 -8.47
N VAL A 117 16.86 5.27 -8.59
CA VAL A 117 16.96 3.85 -8.97
C VAL A 117 16.35 3.65 -10.35
N ASN A 118 17.21 3.35 -11.32
CA ASN A 118 16.81 2.80 -12.61
C ASN A 118 17.03 1.29 -12.58
N PHE A 119 15.93 0.55 -12.38
CA PHE A 119 15.97 -0.91 -12.33
C PHE A 119 15.14 -1.49 -13.49
N ARG A 120 15.78 -2.34 -14.30
CA ARG A 120 15.14 -3.14 -15.36
C ARG A 120 15.50 -4.60 -15.16
N GLY A 121 14.47 -5.43 -14.96
CA GLY A 121 14.64 -6.86 -14.77
C GLY A 121 13.51 -7.65 -15.40
N THR A 122 13.83 -8.88 -15.83
CA THR A 122 12.85 -9.84 -16.31
C THR A 122 13.05 -11.17 -15.59
N TYR A 123 11.97 -11.90 -15.37
CA TYR A 123 12.01 -13.27 -14.86
C TYR A 123 10.94 -14.08 -15.57
N GLN A 124 11.20 -15.37 -15.75
CA GLN A 124 10.19 -16.29 -16.27
C GLN A 124 9.30 -16.76 -15.12
N THR A 125 7.99 -16.68 -15.33
CA THR A 125 7.00 -17.23 -14.41
C THR A 125 6.46 -18.52 -15.01
N PRO A 126 6.37 -19.63 -14.24
CA PRO A 126 5.73 -20.84 -14.74
C PRO A 126 4.30 -20.56 -15.18
N GLU A 127 3.90 -21.11 -16.33
CA GLU A 127 2.53 -20.98 -16.82
C GLU A 127 1.62 -21.90 -16.00
N ASP A 128 0.81 -21.29 -15.14
CA ASP A 128 -0.28 -21.97 -14.45
C ASP A 128 -1.59 -21.76 -15.22
N PRO A 129 -2.22 -22.82 -15.77
CA PRO A 129 -3.48 -22.70 -16.51
C PRO A 129 -4.68 -22.28 -15.64
N LEU A 130 -4.55 -22.32 -14.32
CA LEU A 130 -5.60 -21.89 -13.38
C LEU A 130 -5.53 -20.39 -13.07
N ILE A 131 -4.46 -19.69 -13.47
CA ILE A 131 -4.22 -18.29 -13.13
C ILE A 131 -4.25 -17.46 -14.41
N THR A 132 -5.20 -16.53 -14.48
CA THR A 132 -5.29 -15.60 -15.61
C THR A 132 -4.11 -14.62 -15.60
N ASP A 133 -3.73 -14.10 -16.77
CA ASP A 133 -2.64 -13.09 -16.88
C ASP A 133 -2.90 -11.87 -15.99
N LYS A 134 -4.17 -11.48 -15.87
CA LYS A 134 -4.60 -10.40 -14.99
C LYS A 134 -4.26 -10.69 -13.53
N GLU A 135 -4.55 -11.89 -13.05
CA GLU A 135 -4.23 -12.32 -11.68
C GLU A 135 -2.73 -12.42 -11.46
N ARG A 136 -1.98 -12.91 -12.46
CA ARG A 136 -0.52 -12.97 -12.43
C ARG A 136 0.10 -11.59 -12.24
N VAL A 137 -0.36 -10.60 -13.01
CA VAL A 137 0.09 -9.21 -12.87
C VAL A 137 -0.30 -8.65 -11.50
N GLN A 138 -1.52 -8.92 -11.01
CA GLN A 138 -1.94 -8.47 -9.68
C GLN A 138 -1.08 -9.05 -8.57
N MET A 139 -0.71 -10.33 -8.64
CA MET A 139 0.19 -10.97 -7.68
C MET A 139 1.57 -10.30 -7.71
N ALA A 140 2.15 -10.10 -8.89
CA ALA A 140 3.44 -9.43 -9.04
C ALA A 140 3.42 -8.00 -8.47
N ILE A 141 2.33 -7.27 -8.67
CA ILE A 141 2.14 -5.92 -8.09
C ILE A 141 2.13 -5.97 -6.56
N LEU A 142 1.40 -6.91 -5.97
CA LEU A 142 1.32 -7.07 -4.52
C LEU A 142 2.69 -7.44 -3.94
N GLU A 143 3.44 -8.31 -4.60
CA GLU A 143 4.79 -8.67 -4.20
C GLU A 143 5.75 -7.49 -4.31
N LEU A 144 5.69 -6.72 -5.41
CA LEU A 144 6.48 -5.51 -5.57
C LEU A 144 6.24 -4.50 -4.45
N TRP A 145 4.97 -4.30 -4.07
CA TRP A 145 4.61 -3.42 -2.97
C TRP A 145 5.14 -3.95 -1.63
N LYS A 146 5.01 -5.25 -1.35
CA LYS A 146 5.55 -5.85 -0.12
C LYS A 146 7.06 -5.68 0.00
N VAL A 147 7.78 -5.82 -1.11
CA VAL A 147 9.25 -5.80 -1.13
C VAL A 147 9.80 -4.38 -0.99
N THR A 148 9.20 -3.43 -1.70
CA THR A 148 9.70 -2.06 -1.78
C THR A 148 9.06 -1.12 -0.75
N GLY A 149 7.86 -1.44 -0.27
CA GLY A 149 7.06 -0.55 0.59
C GLY A 149 6.42 0.63 -0.16
N TYR A 150 6.69 0.79 -1.46
CA TYR A 150 6.20 1.91 -2.26
C TYR A 150 4.91 1.56 -3.01
N ARG A 151 4.03 2.57 -3.17
CA ARG A 151 2.82 2.47 -3.99
C ARG A 151 3.14 2.96 -5.39
N PHE A 152 3.18 2.04 -6.35
CA PHE A 152 3.39 2.38 -7.75
C PHE A 152 2.04 2.61 -8.46
N ARG A 153 2.07 3.48 -9.47
CA ARG A 153 1.02 3.54 -10.49
C ARG A 153 1.49 2.71 -11.67
N PHE A 154 0.74 1.66 -11.98
CA PHE A 154 1.02 0.80 -13.12
C PHE A 154 0.22 1.28 -14.32
N VAL A 155 0.87 1.33 -15.47
CA VAL A 155 0.22 1.50 -16.77
C VAL A 155 0.39 0.16 -17.48
N LEU A 156 -0.73 -0.52 -17.71
CA LEU A 156 -0.73 -1.71 -18.56
C LEU A 156 -0.58 -1.21 -19.99
N LEU A 157 0.58 -1.43 -20.59
CA LEU A 157 0.73 -1.33 -22.02
C LEU A 157 0.13 -2.60 -22.61
N GLU A 158 -1.15 -2.55 -22.97
CA GLU A 158 -1.72 -3.55 -23.87
C GLU A 158 -0.87 -3.52 -25.14
N ASN A 159 -0.28 -4.66 -25.48
CA ASN A 159 0.58 -4.83 -26.64
C ASN A 159 -0.16 -4.28 -27.87
N ALA A 160 0.24 -3.11 -28.35
CA ALA A 160 0.03 -2.77 -29.74
C ALA A 160 0.88 -3.77 -30.52
N SER A 161 0.24 -4.84 -31.00
CA SER A 161 0.81 -5.79 -31.93
C SER A 161 1.45 -4.99 -33.06
N GLN A 162 2.77 -4.85 -32.99
CA GLN A 162 3.56 -4.23 -34.03
C GLN A 162 3.55 -5.22 -35.21
N THR A 163 2.50 -5.15 -36.02
CA THR A 163 2.47 -5.78 -37.33
C THR A 163 3.49 -5.04 -38.18
N CYS A 164 4.76 -5.48 -38.12
CA CYS A 164 5.75 -5.16 -39.13
C CYS A 164 5.33 -5.85 -40.44
N SER A 165 4.33 -5.31 -41.12
CA SER A 165 4.10 -5.58 -42.54
C SER A 165 5.12 -4.75 -43.30
N GLY A 166 6.29 -5.33 -43.56
CA GLY A 166 7.28 -4.74 -44.46
C GLY A 166 6.71 -4.60 -45.88
N PRO A 167 7.18 -3.62 -46.68
CA PRO A 167 6.74 -3.46 -48.05
C PRO A 167 7.28 -4.62 -48.88
N ARG A 168 6.38 -5.34 -49.57
CA ARG A 168 6.76 -6.18 -50.71
C ARG A 168 7.15 -5.25 -51.85
N TYR A 169 8.42 -5.30 -52.23
CA TYR A 169 8.90 -4.82 -53.53
C TYR A 169 8.28 -5.63 -54.66
#